data_AF-A0A1B6NSN1-F1
#
_entry.id   AF-A0A1B6NSN1-F1
#
_cell.length_a   1.000
_cell.length_b   1.000
_cell.length_c   1.000
_cell.angle_alpha   90.00
_cell.angle_beta   90.00
_cell.angle_gamma   90.00
#
_symmetry.space_group_name_H-M   'P 1'
#
loop_
_entity.id
_entity.type
_entity.pdbx_description
1 polymer ?
#
loop_
_entity_poly.entity_id
_entity_poly.type
_entity_poly.pdbx_seq_one_letter_code
_entity_poly.pdbx_strand_id
1 'polypeptide(L)'
;MLSETSGDEAGIRSAAYKITGHNAYGWLKSESGVHRLVRISPYDSAARRHTSFSSVWVYPVVDDNIEIDIPDRDIRIDTYRSSGAGGQHVNTTDSA
;
A
#
# COMPACT_ATOMS: atom_id res chain seq x y z
N MET A 1 10.42 -8.46 -4.52
CA MET A 1 9.59 -7.71 -5.47
C MET A 1 8.17 -7.72 -4.94
N LEU A 2 7.52 -6.55 -4.81
CA LEU A 2 6.15 -6.43 -4.26
C LEU A 2 5.12 -6.27 -5.38
N SER A 3 5.39 -5.39 -6.34
CA SER A 3 4.54 -5.20 -7.52
C SER A 3 5.34 -4.59 -8.66
N GLU A 4 4.98 -4.91 -9.89
CA GLU A 4 5.50 -4.27 -11.10
C GLU A 4 4.40 -4.20 -12.15
N THR A 5 4.29 -3.04 -12.77
CA THR A 5 3.35 -2.75 -13.84
C THR A 5 4.14 -2.29 -15.04
N SER A 6 4.05 -3.04 -16.14
CA SER A 6 4.69 -2.68 -17.40
C SER A 6 4.09 -1.40 -17.98
N GLY A 7 4.90 -0.64 -18.74
CA GLY A 7 4.41 0.47 -19.56
C GLY A 7 3.69 -0.04 -20.81
N ASP A 8 2.84 0.80 -21.40
CA ASP A 8 1.99 0.40 -22.55
C ASP A 8 2.81 0.11 -23.82
N GLU A 9 3.87 0.88 -24.07
CA GLU A 9 4.70 0.74 -25.27
C GLU A 9 6.13 0.28 -24.95
N ALA A 10 6.73 0.83 -23.89
CA ALA A 10 8.05 0.42 -23.41
C ALA A 10 8.27 0.75 -21.93
N GLY A 11 9.13 -0.03 -21.28
CA GLY A 11 9.58 0.21 -19.91
C GLY A 11 8.58 -0.20 -18.83
N ILE A 12 8.72 0.40 -17.64
CA ILE A 12 7.93 0.10 -16.45
C ILE A 12 7.16 1.36 -16.05
N ARG A 13 5.85 1.22 -15.83
CA ARG A 13 4.99 2.30 -15.35
C ARG A 13 5.14 2.53 -13.85
N SER A 14 5.20 1.45 -13.07
CA SER A 14 5.39 1.50 -11.62
C SER A 14 6.01 0.20 -11.13
N ALA A 15 6.91 0.28 -10.16
CA ALA A 15 7.42 -0.89 -9.47
C ALA A 15 7.59 -0.61 -7.97
N ALA A 16 7.33 -1.62 -7.15
CA ALA A 16 7.55 -1.60 -5.71
C ALA A 16 8.43 -2.79 -5.31
N TYR A 17 9.44 -2.51 -4.49
CA TYR A 17 10.40 -3.50 -4.01
C TYR A 17 10.50 -3.42 -2.49
N LYS A 18 10.36 -4.58 -1.83
CA LYS A 18 10.76 -4.74 -0.43
C LYS A 18 12.24 -5.05 -0.40
N ILE A 19 13.03 -4.16 0.21
CA ILE A 19 14.47 -4.33 0.37
C ILE A 19 14.73 -4.69 1.83
N THR A 20 15.36 -5.85 2.05
CA THR A 20 15.73 -6.35 3.37
C THR A 20 17.24 -6.31 3.53
N GLY A 21 17.71 -5.86 4.68
CA GLY A 21 19.14 -5.75 4.96
C GLY A 21 19.43 -4.83 6.14
N HIS A 22 20.64 -4.94 6.68
CA HIS A 22 21.07 -4.08 7.76
C HIS A 22 21.11 -2.61 7.31
N ASN A 23 20.43 -1.74 8.05
CA ASN A 23 20.31 -0.30 7.75
C ASN A 23 19.82 0.02 6.31
N ALA A 24 19.01 -0.86 5.69
CA ALA A 24 18.55 -0.68 4.31
C ALA A 24 17.88 0.69 4.07
N TYR A 25 17.02 1.13 5.00
CA TYR A 25 16.41 2.46 4.94
C TYR A 25 17.44 3.60 5.01
N GLY A 26 18.47 3.44 5.85
CA GLY A 26 19.52 4.45 6.04
C GLY A 26 20.33 4.71 4.77
N TRP A 27 20.57 3.68 3.96
CA TRP A 27 21.24 3.80 2.66
C TRP A 27 20.32 4.37 1.58
N LEU A 28 19.06 3.91 1.53
CA LEU A 28 18.16 4.25 0.44
C LEU A 28 17.45 5.59 0.62
N LYS A 29 17.41 6.15 1.84
CA LYS A 29 16.77 7.45 2.08
C LYS A 29 17.33 8.57 1.20
N SER A 30 18.61 8.49 0.80
CA SER A 30 19.24 9.48 -0.08
C SER A 30 18.77 9.39 -1.52
N GLU A 31 18.21 8.25 -1.93
CA GLU A 31 17.66 8.02 -3.27
C GLU A 31 16.21 8.52 -3.41
N SER A 32 15.59 8.95 -2.30
CA SER A 32 14.23 9.48 -2.33
C SER A 32 14.19 10.84 -3.02
N GLY A 33 13.40 10.96 -4.08
CA GLY A 33 13.28 12.20 -4.85
C GLY A 33 12.95 11.98 -6.31
N VAL A 34 13.07 13.05 -7.10
CA VAL A 34 12.86 13.02 -8.55
C VAL A 34 14.21 12.98 -9.25
N HIS A 35 14.46 11.89 -9.97
CA HIS A 35 15.66 11.64 -10.75
C HIS A 35 15.45 12.12 -12.18
N ARG A 36 16.45 12.77 -12.76
CA ARG A 36 16.40 13.35 -14.11
C ARG A 36 17.40 12.67 -15.03
N LEU A 37 16.93 12.19 -16.17
CA LEU A 37 17.76 11.60 -17.23
C LEU A 37 17.67 12.45 -18.49
N VAL A 38 18.82 12.88 -19.01
CA VAL A 38 18.91 13.62 -20.27
C VAL A 38 19.69 12.77 -21.26
N ARG A 39 19.03 12.28 -22.32
CA ARG A 39 19.66 11.44 -23.34
C ARG A 39 19.00 11.62 -24.71
N ILE A 40 19.63 11.12 -25.76
CA ILE A 40 18.95 10.94 -27.05
C ILE A 40 18.03 9.73 -26.90
N SER A 41 16.74 9.90 -27.18
CA SER A 41 15.77 8.82 -27.02
C SER A 41 15.93 7.81 -28.17
N PRO A 42 16.02 6.49 -27.90
CA PRO A 42 16.00 5.48 -28.95
C PRO A 42 14.64 5.40 -29.66
N TYR A 43 13.60 6.02 -29.08
CA TYR A 43 12.24 6.02 -29.62
C TYR A 43 11.90 7.28 -30.45
N ASP A 44 12.81 8.26 -30.54
CA ASP A 44 12.58 9.46 -31.35
C ASP A 44 13.37 9.39 -32.67
N SER A 45 12.65 9.24 -33.79
CA SER A 45 13.23 9.16 -35.14
C SER A 45 14.03 10.41 -35.53
N ALA A 46 13.78 11.56 -34.89
CA ALA A 46 14.50 12.81 -35.13
C ALA A 46 15.79 12.96 -34.29
N ALA A 47 16.16 11.95 -33.50
CA ALA A 47 17.36 11.92 -32.65
C ALA A 47 17.53 13.15 -31.73
N ARG A 48 16.42 13.75 -31.29
CA ARG A 48 16.48 14.91 -30.39
C ARG A 48 16.85 14.45 -28.98
N ARG A 49 17.42 15.37 -28.21
CA ARG A 49 17.72 15.16 -26.80
C ARG A 49 16.44 15.31 -25.99
N HIS A 50 16.03 14.22 -25.33
CA HIS A 50 14.87 14.18 -24.45
C HIS A 50 15.31 14.26 -22.99
N THR A 51 14.46 14.88 -22.17
CA THR A 51 14.61 14.89 -20.71
C THR A 51 13.47 14.08 -20.12
N SER A 52 13.81 13.06 -19.34
CA SER A 52 12.86 12.19 -18.64
C SER A 52 13.04 12.35 -17.13
N PHE A 53 11.96 12.12 -16.39
CA PHE A 53 11.94 12.18 -14.92
C PHE A 53 11.39 10.88 -14.36
N SER A 54 11.90 10.45 -13.22
CA SER A 54 11.39 9.30 -12.46
C SER A 54 11.36 9.65 -10.97
N SER A 55 10.23 9.43 -10.32
CA SER A 55 10.10 9.62 -8.88
C SER A 55 10.39 8.31 -8.14
N VAL A 56 11.20 8.41 -7.10
CA VAL A 56 11.54 7.30 -6.20
C VAL A 56 11.15 7.71 -4.79
N TRP A 57 10.40 6.84 -4.12
CA TRP A 57 9.99 7.01 -2.73
C TRP A 57 10.46 5.82 -1.92
N VAL A 58 11.04 6.11 -0.75
CA VAL A 58 11.59 5.10 0.15
C VAL A 58 10.93 5.26 1.51
N TYR A 59 10.27 4.20 1.96
CA TYR A 59 9.61 4.15 3.25
C TYR A 59 10.20 3.03 4.10
N PRO A 60 10.43 3.25 5.40
CA PRO A 60 10.79 2.16 6.29
C PRO A 60 9.56 1.26 6.47
N VAL A 61 9.77 -0.05 6.42
CA VAL A 61 8.74 -1.01 6.85
C VAL A 61 8.81 -1.07 8.38
N VAL A 62 7.78 -0.55 9.03
CA VAL A 62 7.58 -0.68 10.49
C VAL A 62 6.67 -1.88 10.71
N ASP A 63 6.91 -2.69 11.75
CA ASP A 63 6.02 -3.79 12.07
C ASP A 63 4.65 -3.27 12.51
N ASP A 64 3.60 -3.87 11.96
CA ASP A 64 2.20 -3.55 12.27
C ASP A 64 1.70 -4.27 13.55
N ASN A 65 2.57 -4.47 14.55
CA ASN A 65 2.16 -4.99 15.86
C ASN A 65 1.46 -3.89 16.67
N ILE A 66 0.30 -3.46 16.19
CA ILE A 66 -0.61 -2.61 16.94
C ILE A 66 -1.55 -3.56 17.68
N GLU A 67 -1.13 -4.05 18.85
CA GLU A 67 -2.05 -4.66 19.81
C GLU A 67 -2.92 -3.54 20.38
N ILE A 68 -4.10 -3.33 19.78
CA ILE A 68 -5.13 -2.47 20.36
C ILE A 68 -5.82 -3.29 21.44
N ASP A 69 -5.31 -3.20 22.67
CA ASP A 69 -6.00 -3.70 23.85
C ASP A 69 -7.20 -2.79 24.13
N ILE A 70 -8.40 -3.23 23.74
CA ILE A 70 -9.63 -2.51 24.04
C ILE A 70 -10.07 -3.01 25.42
N PRO A 71 -9.93 -2.21 26.49
CA PRO A 71 -10.37 -2.63 27.80
C PRO A 71 -11.88 -2.88 27.79
N ASP A 72 -12.32 -4.02 28.32
CA ASP A 72 -13.74 -4.44 28.36
C ASP A 72 -14.69 -3.38 28.97
N ARG A 73 -14.15 -2.43 29.76
CA ARG A 73 -14.92 -1.32 30.33
C ARG A 73 -15.39 -0.29 29.29
N ASP A 74 -14.66 -0.17 28.18
CA ASP A 74 -14.97 0.77 27.09
C ASP A 74 -15.76 0.08 25.97
N ILE A 75 -15.99 -1.24 26.07
CA ILE A 75 -16.83 -2.01 25.16
C ILE A 75 -18.24 -2.08 25.75
N ARG A 76 -19.17 -1.34 25.15
CA ARG A 76 -20.59 -1.51 25.43
C ARG A 76 -21.19 -2.47 24.40
N ILE A 77 -21.31 -3.74 24.76
CA ILE A 77 -21.99 -4.76 23.95
C ILE A 77 -23.49 -4.65 24.25
N ASP A 78 -24.19 -3.85 23.46
CA ASP A 78 -25.66 -3.81 23.48
C ASP A 78 -26.19 -4.88 22.50
N THR A 79 -26.57 -6.05 23.04
CA THR A 79 -27.27 -7.09 22.27
C THR A 79 -28.70 -6.62 21.97
N TYR A 80 -28.95 -6.24 20.73
CA TYR A 80 -30.28 -5.86 20.26
C TYR A 80 -31.06 -7.10 19.79
N ARG A 81 -32.29 -7.26 20.29
CA ARG A 81 -33.24 -8.22 19.69
C ARG A 81 -33.71 -7.69 18.34
N SER A 82 -33.59 -8.50 17.30
CA SER A 82 -34.13 -8.18 15.99
C SER A 82 -35.65 -7.97 16.10
N SER A 83 -36.13 -6.74 15.89
CA SER A 83 -37.55 -6.40 15.93
C SER A 83 -38.26 -6.80 14.63
N GLY A 84 -38.19 -8.08 14.29
CA GLY A 84 -38.93 -8.70 13.18
C GLY A 84 -40.22 -9.33 13.68
N ALA A 85 -41.30 -9.20 12.91
CA ALA A 85 -42.59 -9.78 13.26
C ALA A 85 -42.53 -11.32 13.25
N GLY A 86 -42.66 -11.92 14.45
CA GLY A 86 -43.37 -13.17 14.69
C GLY A 86 -42.78 -14.47 14.13
N GLY A 87 -42.25 -15.31 15.00
CA GLY A 87 -42.06 -16.73 14.74
C GLY A 87 -41.57 -17.47 15.97
N GLN A 88 -42.03 -18.71 16.16
CA GLN A 88 -41.69 -19.58 17.30
C GLN A 88 -40.18 -19.90 17.42
N HIS A 89 -39.38 -19.42 16.47
CA HIS A 89 -37.92 -19.54 16.39
C HIS A 89 -37.15 -18.28 16.86
N VAL A 90 -37.86 -17.20 17.22
CA VAL A 90 -37.27 -15.93 17.72
C VAL A 90 -37.00 -15.97 19.24
N ASN A 91 -37.55 -16.96 19.96
CA ASN A 91 -37.52 -17.00 21.43
C ASN A 91 -36.41 -17.89 22.04
N THR A 92 -35.49 -18.46 21.25
CA THR A 92 -34.55 -19.49 21.78
C THR A 92 -33.08 -19.28 21.43
N THR A 93 -32.72 -18.32 20.57
CA THR A 93 -31.31 -18.13 20.21
C THR A 93 -30.95 -16.64 20.17
N ASP A 94 -30.23 -16.19 21.20
CA ASP A 94 -29.51 -14.92 21.21
C ASP A 94 -28.25 -15.07 20.35
N SER A 95 -28.25 -14.47 19.16
CA SER A 95 -27.16 -14.57 18.17
C SER A 95 -26.53 -13.21 17.81
N ALA A 96 -26.60 -12.21 18.69
CA ALA A 96 -25.98 -10.90 18.46
C ALA A 96 -25.20 -10.39 19.68
#